data_AF-A0A125YIR6-F1
#
_entry.id   AF-A0A125YIR6-F1
#
_cell.length_a   1.000
_cell.length_b   1.000
_cell.length_c   1.000
_cell.angle_alpha   90.00
_cell.angle_beta   90.00
_cell.angle_gamma   90.00
#
_symmetry.space_group_name_H-M   'P 1'
#
loop_
_entity.id
_entity.type
_entity.pdbx_description
1 polymer ?
#
loop_
_entity_poly.entity_id
_entity_poly.type
_entity_poly.pdbx_seq_one_letter_code
_entity_poly.pdbx_strand_id
1 'polypeptide(L)'
;MARKGSTQRRRGGFETKPRELIAFCMVGALLLSSGQAVARQLREENQDMSVEDSHQTIEPSISGTRASCNFAAAGGAGALAAANASSSLTLSKEHLKATLNCSGDGKNQISTIPKDLGTKVCDPSKPGNESDGCTIQKSKLSGEAVELRSLLGANRSIQWTQADKVSRDEVSNTEWSLELLESDLPLTQKTFFVGCQKTTSARSASVKLASTCTVTVNVEARASAAEGNVVTCAYGKDSNTTLLEVDMTTENNTLTMDCGSEGTLSPETTSAQYCDPQSTDLKNCTKKFVDILPKFVTDWWTKATSGNASTLTIPTTDFPESEQQFRLGCVPNAASQSDRKDGRVNQQPQASAPTSCSVLVTVKASSSASYASPGLQVLIAVSGGAAVTGLVGASL
;
A
#
# COMPACT_ATOMS: atom_id res chain seq x y z
N MET A 1 33.08 -32.70 65.30
CA MET A 1 32.66 -31.91 66.49
C MET A 1 31.43 -31.12 66.05
N ALA A 2 30.21 -31.59 66.37
CA ALA A 2 29.37 -31.19 67.53
C ALA A 2 28.89 -29.72 67.41
N ARG A 3 27.64 -29.29 67.66
CA ARG A 3 26.34 -29.84 68.12
C ARG A 3 25.34 -28.67 67.93
N LYS A 4 24.08 -28.88 67.49
CA LYS A 4 22.80 -28.94 68.29
C LYS A 4 22.30 -27.57 68.80
N GLY A 5 21.01 -27.20 68.81
CA GLY A 5 19.72 -27.90 68.65
C GLY A 5 18.60 -26.93 68.21
N SER A 6 17.51 -27.38 67.57
CA SER A 6 16.25 -27.97 68.13
C SER A 6 15.47 -26.98 68.99
N THR A 7 14.17 -26.68 68.78
CA THR A 7 12.94 -27.52 68.84
C THR A 7 11.73 -26.59 68.59
N GLN A 8 10.47 -26.96 68.36
CA GLN A 8 9.75 -28.08 67.72
C GLN A 8 8.23 -27.84 67.96
N ARG A 9 7.43 -27.91 66.88
CA ARG A 9 6.04 -28.40 66.70
C ARG A 9 4.95 -28.29 67.80
N ARG A 10 3.71 -28.09 67.33
CA ARG A 10 2.56 -29.06 67.18
C ARG A 10 1.25 -28.23 67.20
N ARG A 11 0.08 -28.58 66.64
CA ARG A 11 -0.63 -29.70 65.96
C ARG A 11 -1.93 -29.02 65.44
N GLY A 12 -2.73 -29.46 64.47
CA GLY A 12 -3.05 -30.76 63.88
C GLY A 12 -4.53 -30.66 63.46
N GLY A 13 -4.87 -31.05 62.23
CA GLY A 13 -6.24 -31.04 61.73
C GLY A 13 -7.05 -32.29 62.12
N PHE A 14 -8.34 -32.30 61.80
CA PHE A 14 -9.14 -33.50 61.53
C PHE A 14 -10.38 -33.15 60.69
N GLU A 15 -10.61 -33.94 59.63
CA GLU A 15 -11.85 -34.03 58.85
C GLU A 15 -13.01 -34.62 59.67
N THR A 16 -14.25 -34.39 59.24
CA THR A 16 -15.26 -35.45 58.97
C THR A 16 -16.61 -34.87 58.49
N LYS A 17 -17.17 -35.47 57.42
CA LYS A 17 -18.59 -35.52 57.00
C LYS A 17 -19.32 -36.64 57.82
N PRO A 18 -20.60 -36.99 57.57
CA PRO A 18 -21.87 -36.24 57.42
C PRO A 18 -22.97 -36.84 58.35
N ARG A 19 -24.19 -36.26 58.41
CA ARG A 19 -25.47 -37.02 58.42
C ARG A 19 -26.73 -36.15 58.51
N GLU A 20 -27.75 -36.63 57.80
CA GLU A 20 -29.16 -36.26 57.81
C GLU A 20 -29.82 -36.34 59.20
N LEU A 21 -30.89 -35.57 59.40
CA LEU A 21 -32.08 -35.98 60.15
C LEU A 21 -33.33 -35.21 59.67
N ILE A 22 -34.42 -35.97 59.56
CA ILE A 22 -35.77 -35.67 59.08
C ILE A 22 -36.62 -35.08 60.22
N ALA A 23 -37.60 -34.20 59.92
CA ALA A 23 -38.90 -34.20 60.61
C ALA A 23 -39.98 -33.39 59.87
N PHE A 24 -41.13 -34.06 59.67
CA PHE A 24 -42.41 -33.61 59.13
C PHE A 24 -43.13 -32.57 60.00
N CYS A 25 -43.99 -31.74 59.39
CA CYS A 25 -45.42 -31.67 59.77
C CYS A 25 -46.28 -30.88 58.78
N MET A 26 -47.53 -31.34 58.67
CA MET A 26 -48.51 -31.13 57.61
C MET A 26 -49.43 -29.91 57.83
N VAL A 27 -49.81 -29.29 56.70
CA VAL A 27 -51.17 -28.97 56.22
C VAL A 27 -52.11 -28.12 57.08
N GLY A 28 -52.64 -27.05 56.46
CA GLY A 28 -53.91 -26.44 56.85
C GLY A 28 -54.27 -25.22 55.99
N ALA A 29 -55.03 -25.42 54.91
CA ALA A 29 -55.58 -24.37 54.06
C ALA A 29 -56.96 -23.91 54.57
N LEU A 30 -57.31 -22.62 54.39
CA LEU A 30 -58.60 -22.16 53.86
C LEU A 30 -58.68 -20.63 53.71
N LEU A 31 -59.58 -20.24 52.81
CA LEU A 31 -59.76 -19.01 52.01
C LEU A 31 -60.57 -17.88 52.70
N LEU A 32 -60.69 -16.75 51.95
CA LEU A 32 -61.68 -15.63 52.00
C LEU A 32 -61.14 -14.33 52.66
N SER A 33 -61.42 -13.09 52.25
CA SER A 33 -61.92 -12.44 51.03
C SER A 33 -61.87 -10.90 51.30
N SER A 34 -61.48 -10.10 50.30
CA SER A 34 -61.80 -8.67 50.03
C SER A 34 -61.82 -7.59 51.15
N GLY A 35 -61.09 -6.48 50.94
CA GLY A 35 -61.42 -5.18 51.57
C GLY A 35 -60.26 -4.16 51.70
N GLN A 36 -60.10 -3.32 50.67
CA GLN A 36 -59.36 -2.04 50.53
C GLN A 36 -58.47 -1.49 51.68
N ALA A 37 -57.21 -1.14 51.36
CA ALA A 37 -56.75 0.25 51.18
C ALA A 37 -55.20 0.38 51.17
N VAL A 38 -54.68 0.84 50.03
CA VAL A 38 -53.49 1.70 49.81
C VAL A 38 -52.17 1.34 50.51
N ALA A 39 -51.22 0.81 49.71
CA ALA A 39 -49.86 1.36 49.64
C ALA A 39 -49.23 1.03 48.28
N ARG A 40 -48.77 2.09 47.59
CA ARG A 40 -48.02 2.03 46.33
C ARG A 40 -46.82 1.10 46.47
N GLN A 41 -46.70 0.14 45.56
CA GLN A 41 -45.41 -0.40 45.19
C GLN A 41 -45.38 -0.57 43.68
N LEU A 42 -44.64 0.33 43.04
CA LEU A 42 -44.31 0.29 41.63
C LEU A 42 -43.59 -1.03 41.37
N ARG A 43 -44.31 -1.97 40.73
CA ARG A 43 -43.70 -3.06 40.01
C ARG A 43 -43.28 -2.52 38.65
N GLU A 44 -42.16 -1.79 38.65
CA GLU A 44 -41.38 -1.62 37.43
C GLU A 44 -40.85 -3.01 37.07
N GLU A 45 -41.53 -3.63 36.12
CA GLU A 45 -41.01 -4.76 35.37
C GLU A 45 -39.83 -4.23 34.57
N ASN A 46 -38.67 -4.17 35.22
CA ASN A 46 -37.42 -3.79 34.62
C ASN A 46 -37.01 -4.95 33.70
N GLN A 47 -37.52 -4.91 32.47
CA GLN A 47 -36.86 -5.54 31.33
C GLN A 47 -35.50 -4.87 31.22
N ASP A 48 -34.49 -5.44 31.89
CA ASP A 48 -33.10 -5.31 31.49
C ASP A 48 -32.98 -5.95 30.10
N MET A 49 -33.46 -5.25 29.07
CA MET A 49 -32.87 -5.34 27.77
C MET A 49 -31.45 -4.82 27.95
N SER A 50 -30.51 -5.75 28.16
CA SER A 50 -29.13 -5.55 27.76
C SER A 50 -29.17 -5.16 26.29
N VAL A 51 -29.26 -3.87 26.00
CA VAL A 51 -29.03 -3.30 24.68
C VAL A 51 -27.55 -3.49 24.47
N GLU A 52 -27.22 -4.69 24.01
CA GLU A 52 -25.92 -5.04 23.53
C GLU A 52 -25.52 -3.96 22.54
N ASP A 53 -24.40 -3.35 22.84
CA ASP A 53 -23.92 -2.17 22.15
C ASP A 53 -23.55 -2.55 20.70
N SER A 54 -24.55 -2.53 19.82
CA SER A 54 -24.46 -3.04 18.46
C SER A 54 -23.77 -2.02 17.56
N HIS A 55 -22.44 -1.96 17.71
CA HIS A 55 -21.56 -1.42 16.69
C HIS A 55 -21.81 -2.16 15.37
N GLN A 56 -22.14 -1.41 14.31
CA GLN A 56 -22.40 -1.98 12.99
C GLN A 56 -21.26 -1.67 12.01
N THR A 57 -20.79 -2.68 11.28
CA THR A 57 -19.91 -2.46 10.12
C THR A 57 -20.75 -2.31 8.87
N ILE A 58 -20.53 -1.23 8.12
CA ILE A 58 -21.19 -0.95 6.85
C ILE A 58 -20.23 -1.31 5.72
N GLU A 59 -20.71 -2.07 4.76
CA GLU A 59 -19.98 -2.37 3.52
C GLU A 59 -20.08 -1.16 2.57
N PRO A 60 -18.96 -0.63 2.06
CA PRO A 60 -19.00 0.43 1.07
C PRO A 60 -19.38 -0.14 -0.30
N SER A 61 -20.11 0.65 -1.08
CA SER A 61 -20.28 0.38 -2.49
C SER A 61 -19.04 0.84 -3.26
N ILE A 62 -18.45 -0.06 -4.06
CA ILE A 62 -17.27 0.23 -4.88
C ILE A 62 -17.64 0.21 -6.36
N SER A 63 -17.26 1.25 -7.08
CA SER A 63 -17.35 1.35 -8.54
C SER A 63 -16.03 1.89 -9.09
N GLY A 64 -15.23 1.03 -9.71
CA GLY A 64 -13.86 1.37 -10.10
C GLY A 64 -13.02 1.81 -8.88
N THR A 65 -12.50 3.03 -8.92
CA THR A 65 -11.73 3.64 -7.82
C THR A 65 -12.56 4.56 -6.92
N ARG A 66 -13.89 4.49 -7.01
CA ARG A 66 -14.83 5.23 -6.15
C ARG A 66 -15.45 4.32 -5.11
N ALA A 67 -15.28 4.66 -3.83
CA ALA A 67 -15.92 4.01 -2.71
C ALA A 67 -16.95 4.94 -2.05
N SER A 68 -18.13 4.42 -1.71
CA SER A 68 -19.18 5.18 -1.01
C SER A 68 -19.67 4.45 0.23
N CYS A 69 -19.62 5.12 1.37
CA CYS A 69 -20.11 4.67 2.67
C CYS A 69 -21.41 5.41 3.00
N ASN A 70 -22.54 4.70 3.05
CA ASN A 70 -23.84 5.28 3.35
C ASN A 70 -24.38 4.81 4.71
N PHE A 71 -24.48 5.73 5.65
CA PHE A 71 -25.00 5.52 7.00
C PHE A 71 -26.49 5.89 7.09
N ALA A 72 -27.38 5.02 6.60
CA ALA A 72 -28.82 5.21 6.76
C ALA A 72 -29.26 5.18 8.24
N ALA A 73 -30.39 5.83 8.56
CA ALA A 73 -31.01 5.73 9.88
C ALA A 73 -31.45 4.28 10.12
N ALA A 74 -31.02 3.67 11.21
CA ALA A 74 -31.42 2.32 11.59
C ALA A 74 -32.95 2.25 11.75
N GLY A 75 -33.64 1.70 10.73
CA GLY A 75 -35.10 1.66 10.71
C GLY A 75 -35.73 0.93 9.51
N GLY A 76 -34.94 0.23 8.69
CA GLY A 76 -35.45 -0.59 7.59
C GLY A 76 -34.80 -1.96 7.63
N ALA A 77 -35.60 -3.01 7.78
CA ALA A 77 -35.16 -4.39 7.66
C ALA A 77 -34.43 -4.59 6.32
N GLY A 78 -33.14 -4.91 6.41
CA GLY A 78 -32.27 -5.05 5.24
C GLY A 78 -30.77 -4.87 5.50
N ALA A 79 -30.30 -4.87 6.76
CA ALA A 79 -28.88 -5.01 7.05
C ALA A 79 -28.62 -6.48 7.39
N LEU A 80 -28.27 -7.27 6.38
CA LEU A 80 -27.68 -8.59 6.61
C LEU A 80 -26.45 -8.39 7.50
N ALA A 81 -26.40 -9.09 8.62
CA ALA A 81 -25.18 -9.29 9.38
C ALA A 81 -24.21 -10.06 8.46
N ALA A 82 -23.46 -9.34 7.63
CA ALA A 82 -22.49 -9.91 6.72
C ALA A 82 -21.14 -9.98 7.45
N ALA A 83 -20.71 -11.22 7.70
CA ALA A 83 -19.39 -11.53 8.17
C ALA A 83 -18.33 -11.07 7.15
N ASN A 84 -17.34 -10.29 7.61
CA ASN A 84 -16.01 -10.11 7.01
C ASN A 84 -15.95 -10.01 5.46
N ALA A 85 -16.52 -8.96 4.86
CA ALA A 85 -16.25 -8.62 3.46
C ALA A 85 -15.37 -7.37 3.38
N SER A 86 -14.08 -7.58 3.10
CA SER A 86 -13.10 -6.52 2.84
C SER A 86 -13.27 -5.97 1.43
N SER A 87 -13.95 -4.84 1.32
CA SER A 87 -14.06 -4.07 0.08
C SER A 87 -12.74 -3.33 -0.21
N SER A 88 -12.21 -3.45 -1.43
CA SER A 88 -10.92 -2.85 -1.79
C SER A 88 -10.96 -2.17 -3.16
N LEU A 89 -10.23 -1.06 -3.28
CA LEU A 89 -9.93 -0.39 -4.54
C LEU A 89 -8.43 -0.47 -4.85
N THR A 90 -8.07 -0.35 -6.12
CA THR A 90 -6.67 -0.41 -6.57
C THR A 90 -6.32 0.83 -7.36
N LEU A 91 -5.22 1.48 -6.98
CA LEU A 91 -4.57 2.55 -7.73
C LEU A 91 -3.38 1.98 -8.50
N SER A 92 -3.24 2.40 -9.75
CA SER A 92 -2.19 1.96 -10.67
C SER A 92 -1.88 3.07 -11.66
N LYS A 93 -0.94 2.83 -12.59
CA LYS A 93 -0.64 3.77 -13.67
C LYS A 93 -1.87 4.16 -14.50
N GLU A 94 -2.80 3.22 -14.71
CA GLU A 94 -4.03 3.46 -15.49
C GLU A 94 -5.13 4.15 -14.65
N HIS A 95 -5.04 4.06 -13.33
CA HIS A 95 -6.05 4.52 -12.39
C HIS A 95 -5.40 5.24 -11.20
N LEU A 96 -5.03 6.49 -11.40
CA LEU A 96 -4.27 7.29 -10.42
C LEU A 96 -5.16 8.10 -9.45
N LYS A 97 -6.48 8.04 -9.59
CA LYS A 97 -7.43 8.80 -8.78
C LYS A 97 -8.35 7.87 -8.00
N ALA A 98 -8.48 8.09 -6.69
CA ALA A 98 -9.47 7.45 -5.84
C ALA A 98 -10.40 8.47 -5.20
N THR A 99 -11.64 8.08 -4.94
CA THR A 99 -12.61 8.92 -4.23
C THR A 99 -13.29 8.15 -3.11
N LEU A 100 -13.41 8.76 -1.94
CA LEU A 100 -14.15 8.27 -0.79
C LEU A 100 -15.32 9.20 -0.50
N ASN A 101 -16.54 8.68 -0.59
CA ASN A 101 -17.74 9.41 -0.21
C ASN A 101 -18.29 8.88 1.13
N CYS A 102 -18.46 9.76 2.11
CA CYS A 102 -19.13 9.46 3.37
C CYS A 102 -20.47 10.21 3.41
N SER A 103 -21.59 9.48 3.46
CA SER A 103 -22.92 10.06 3.51
C SER A 103 -23.77 9.48 4.65
N GLY A 104 -24.70 10.27 5.19
CA GLY A 104 -25.71 9.77 6.12
C GLY A 104 -26.84 10.77 6.35
N ASP A 105 -27.74 10.49 7.29
CA ASP A 105 -28.79 11.45 7.64
C ASP A 105 -28.21 12.67 8.41
N GLY A 106 -28.83 13.84 8.24
CA GLY A 106 -28.37 15.12 8.80
C GLY A 106 -28.40 15.24 10.33
N LYS A 107 -28.76 14.18 11.07
CA LYS A 107 -28.72 14.14 12.54
C LYS A 107 -27.46 13.47 13.09
N ASN A 108 -26.64 12.88 12.21
CA ASN A 108 -25.46 12.12 12.61
C ASN A 108 -24.16 12.92 12.49
N GLN A 109 -23.22 12.65 13.39
CA GLN A 109 -21.85 13.11 13.25
C GLN A 109 -21.03 12.03 12.54
N ILE A 110 -20.64 12.32 11.29
CA ILE A 110 -19.78 11.48 10.46
C ILE A 110 -18.36 12.07 10.47
N SER A 111 -17.35 11.24 10.70
CA SER A 111 -15.94 11.60 10.59
C SER A 111 -15.16 10.56 9.80
N THR A 112 -13.97 10.92 9.31
CA THR A 112 -13.11 10.00 8.58
C THR A 112 -12.27 9.11 9.49
N ILE A 113 -11.71 8.06 8.91
CA ILE A 113 -10.68 7.17 9.45
C ILE A 113 -9.45 7.26 8.52
N PRO A 114 -8.28 7.71 9.01
CA PRO A 114 -8.08 8.38 10.29
C PRO A 114 -8.82 9.73 10.35
N LYS A 115 -8.88 10.34 11.54
CA LYS A 115 -9.55 11.64 11.73
C LYS A 115 -8.93 12.76 10.88
N ASP A 116 -7.63 12.68 10.62
CA ASP A 116 -6.89 13.59 9.75
C ASP A 116 -6.57 12.92 8.41
N LEU A 117 -7.63 12.60 7.65
CA LEU A 117 -7.49 11.94 6.35
C LEU A 117 -6.71 12.79 5.33
N GLY A 118 -6.70 14.11 5.49
CA GLY A 118 -5.97 15.01 4.60
C GLY A 118 -4.49 14.71 4.56
N THR A 119 -3.87 14.35 5.68
CA THR A 119 -2.43 14.10 5.76
C THR A 119 -2.05 12.65 6.03
N LYS A 120 -2.95 11.87 6.65
CA LYS A 120 -2.65 10.50 7.11
C LYS A 120 -3.60 9.45 6.56
N VAL A 121 -3.08 8.23 6.50
CA VAL A 121 -3.81 7.00 6.18
C VAL A 121 -3.47 5.93 7.21
N CYS A 122 -4.24 4.84 7.27
CA CYS A 122 -3.96 3.74 8.18
C CYS A 122 -3.12 2.65 7.50
N ASP A 123 -1.91 2.41 8.01
CA ASP A 123 -1.02 1.35 7.57
C ASP A 123 -1.28 0.05 8.36
N PRO A 124 -1.88 -0.98 7.75
CA PRO A 124 -2.21 -2.23 8.43
C PRO A 124 -0.98 -3.12 8.71
N SER A 125 0.19 -2.81 8.17
CA SER A 125 1.43 -3.56 8.44
C SER A 125 2.05 -3.24 9.80
N LYS A 126 1.61 -2.13 10.41
CA LYS A 126 2.10 -1.64 11.70
C LYS A 126 1.03 -1.76 12.77
N PRO A 127 1.42 -2.05 14.03
CA PRO A 127 0.45 -2.12 15.12
C PRO A 127 -0.19 -0.74 15.33
N GLY A 128 -1.51 -0.70 15.32
CA GLY A 128 -2.26 0.51 15.66
C GLY A 128 -2.31 0.78 17.16
N ASN A 129 -2.34 2.06 17.51
CA ASN A 129 -2.72 2.50 18.85
C ASN A 129 -4.19 2.95 18.84
N GLU A 130 -4.91 2.73 19.94
CA GLU A 130 -6.31 3.16 20.08
C GLU A 130 -6.48 4.69 19.89
N SER A 131 -5.43 5.48 20.13
CA SER A 131 -5.40 6.92 19.95
C SER A 131 -5.42 7.38 18.49
N ASP A 132 -4.97 6.54 17.56
CA ASP A 132 -4.62 6.97 16.20
C ASP A 132 -5.83 6.89 15.24
N GLY A 133 -6.97 6.40 15.73
CA GLY A 133 -8.21 6.26 14.97
C GLY A 133 -8.18 5.16 13.91
N CYS A 134 -7.06 4.44 13.80
CA CYS A 134 -6.84 3.33 12.87
C CYS A 134 -7.04 1.95 13.51
N THR A 135 -7.55 1.88 14.74
CA THR A 135 -7.96 0.63 15.37
C THR A 135 -9.49 0.58 15.39
N ILE A 136 -10.07 -0.31 14.58
CA ILE A 136 -11.52 -0.41 14.44
C ILE A 136 -12.06 -1.45 15.42
N GLN A 137 -12.75 -0.97 16.46
CA GLN A 137 -13.27 -1.80 17.55
C GLN A 137 -14.13 -2.96 17.02
N LYS A 138 -13.97 -4.14 17.63
CA LYS A 138 -14.66 -5.39 17.26
C LYS A 138 -14.39 -5.88 15.82
N SER A 139 -13.51 -5.23 15.06
CA SER A 139 -13.00 -5.73 13.79
C SER A 139 -11.57 -6.26 13.96
N LYS A 140 -11.10 -7.07 13.00
CA LYS A 140 -9.68 -7.49 12.93
C LYS A 140 -8.78 -6.45 12.27
N LEU A 141 -9.35 -5.33 11.80
CA LEU A 141 -8.61 -4.28 11.10
C LEU A 141 -8.04 -3.28 12.13
N SER A 142 -6.71 -3.25 12.19
CA SER A 142 -5.93 -2.31 12.99
C SER A 142 -4.71 -1.86 12.17
N GLY A 143 -4.25 -0.65 12.41
CA GLY A 143 -3.08 -0.09 11.73
C GLY A 143 -2.58 1.18 12.40
N GLU A 144 -1.40 1.65 12.02
CA GLU A 144 -0.84 2.93 12.48
C GLU A 144 -1.24 4.08 11.53
N ALA A 145 -1.54 5.26 12.08
CA ALA A 145 -1.79 6.44 11.24
C ALA A 145 -0.46 7.03 10.72
N VAL A 146 -0.18 6.86 9.43
CA VAL A 146 1.07 7.27 8.78
C VAL A 146 0.82 8.31 7.69
N GLU A 147 1.84 9.13 7.38
CA GLU A 147 1.79 10.02 6.22
C GLU A 147 1.83 9.22 4.91
N LEU A 148 0.92 9.53 3.99
CA LEU A 148 0.81 8.82 2.71
C LEU A 148 2.10 8.94 1.87
N ARG A 149 2.73 10.13 1.88
CA ARG A 149 4.03 10.35 1.23
C ARG A 149 5.08 9.34 1.69
N SER A 150 5.19 9.15 2.99
CA SER A 150 6.19 8.29 3.61
C SER A 150 5.89 6.81 3.34
N LEU A 151 4.61 6.43 3.34
CA LEU A 151 4.18 5.06 3.00
C LEU A 151 4.52 4.68 1.55
N LEU A 152 4.27 5.60 0.61
CA LEU A 152 4.53 5.38 -0.81
C LEU A 152 5.99 5.62 -1.23
N GLY A 153 6.81 6.23 -0.35
CA GLY A 153 8.18 6.62 -0.68
C GLY A 153 8.23 7.76 -1.71
N ALA A 154 7.23 8.64 -1.71
CA ALA A 154 7.11 9.72 -2.68
C ALA A 154 7.92 10.97 -2.30
N ASN A 155 8.37 11.71 -3.31
CA ASN A 155 9.16 12.93 -3.10
C ASN A 155 8.31 14.16 -2.77
N ARG A 156 7.07 14.22 -3.28
CA ARG A 156 6.14 15.33 -3.04
C ARG A 156 5.16 15.03 -1.90
N SER A 157 4.51 16.08 -1.40
CA SER A 157 3.36 15.90 -0.50
C SER A 157 2.17 15.32 -1.28
N ILE A 158 1.52 14.31 -0.68
CA ILE A 158 0.34 13.64 -1.22
C ILE A 158 -0.72 13.66 -0.12
N GLN A 159 -1.90 14.16 -0.47
CA GLN A 159 -2.98 14.43 0.47
C GLN A 159 -4.32 14.02 -0.12
N TRP A 160 -5.24 13.62 0.75
CA TRP A 160 -6.65 13.57 0.39
C TRP A 160 -7.22 14.98 0.45
N THR A 161 -7.95 15.37 -0.58
CA THR A 161 -8.58 16.68 -0.69
C THR A 161 -10.09 16.53 -0.54
N GLN A 162 -10.68 17.33 0.33
CA GLN A 162 -12.13 17.38 0.47
C GLN A 162 -12.71 18.28 -0.63
N ALA A 163 -13.77 17.85 -1.30
CA ALA A 163 -14.49 18.70 -2.24
C ALA A 163 -15.15 19.88 -1.50
N ASP A 164 -15.13 21.08 -2.10
CA ASP A 164 -15.78 22.25 -1.54
C ASP A 164 -17.29 22.01 -1.33
N LYS A 165 -17.82 22.38 -0.17
CA LYS A 165 -19.25 22.22 0.14
C LYS A 165 -20.07 23.15 -0.76
N VAL A 166 -20.78 22.58 -1.73
CA VAL A 166 -21.60 23.35 -2.70
C VAL A 166 -22.87 23.95 -2.06
N SER A 167 -23.30 23.53 -0.87
CA SER A 167 -24.41 24.18 -0.18
C SER A 167 -24.39 24.00 1.34
N ARG A 168 -25.07 24.92 2.04
CA ARG A 168 -25.16 24.99 3.52
C ARG A 168 -26.20 24.01 4.10
N ASP A 169 -26.92 23.26 3.25
CA ASP A 169 -28.06 22.41 3.62
C ASP A 169 -27.76 20.89 3.62
N GLU A 170 -26.60 20.44 3.12
CA GLU A 170 -26.17 19.03 3.17
C GLU A 170 -25.06 18.82 4.20
N VAL A 171 -25.45 18.74 5.48
CA VAL A 171 -24.50 18.65 6.62
C VAL A 171 -23.85 17.25 6.74
N SER A 172 -24.28 16.26 5.96
CA SER A 172 -23.95 14.85 6.18
C SER A 172 -23.29 14.14 5.00
N ASN A 173 -22.89 14.85 3.93
CA ASN A 173 -22.22 14.29 2.76
C ASN A 173 -20.82 14.89 2.60
N THR A 174 -19.77 14.07 2.63
CA THR A 174 -18.38 14.50 2.42
C THR A 174 -17.70 13.63 1.39
N GLU A 175 -17.25 14.26 0.30
CA GLU A 175 -16.44 13.60 -0.73
C GLU A 175 -14.97 13.98 -0.58
N TRP A 176 -14.10 12.97 -0.56
CA TRP A 176 -12.66 13.08 -0.52
C TRP A 176 -12.05 12.49 -1.77
N SER A 177 -11.03 13.14 -2.34
CA SER A 177 -10.31 12.69 -3.52
C SER A 177 -8.81 12.59 -3.25
N LEU A 178 -8.20 11.50 -3.71
CA LEU A 178 -6.77 11.30 -3.76
C LEU A 178 -6.33 11.22 -5.22
N GLU A 179 -5.30 11.97 -5.59
CA GLU A 179 -4.73 11.97 -6.93
C GLU A 179 -3.21 11.77 -6.86
N LEU A 180 -2.75 10.68 -7.47
CA LEU A 180 -1.35 10.32 -7.61
C LEU A 180 -0.83 10.77 -8.98
N LEU A 181 0.46 11.07 -9.04
CA LEU A 181 1.23 11.11 -10.28
C LEU A 181 1.87 9.74 -10.49
N GLU A 182 2.28 9.44 -11.72
CA GLU A 182 3.04 8.20 -11.98
C GLU A 182 4.32 8.11 -11.13
N SER A 183 4.96 9.24 -10.83
CA SER A 183 6.15 9.32 -9.97
C SER A 183 5.87 9.02 -8.49
N ASP A 184 4.62 9.04 -8.06
CA ASP A 184 4.22 8.73 -6.69
C ASP A 184 3.95 7.25 -6.48
N LEU A 185 3.88 6.48 -7.58
CA LEU A 185 3.70 5.04 -7.49
C LEU A 185 4.94 4.41 -6.82
N PRO A 186 4.73 3.57 -5.80
CA PRO A 186 5.78 3.05 -4.97
C PRO A 186 6.68 2.06 -5.72
N LEU A 187 7.84 1.74 -5.14
CA LEU A 187 8.76 0.73 -5.68
C LEU A 187 8.25 -0.70 -5.42
N THR A 188 7.56 -0.95 -4.32
CA THR A 188 6.81 -2.19 -4.05
C THR A 188 5.33 -1.88 -3.87
N GLN A 189 4.49 -2.90 -4.01
CA GLN A 189 3.05 -2.75 -3.75
C GLN A 189 2.83 -2.32 -2.30
N LYS A 190 1.99 -1.31 -2.10
CA LYS A 190 1.60 -0.83 -0.78
C LYS A 190 0.11 -1.01 -0.59
N THR A 191 -0.30 -1.18 0.65
CA THR A 191 -1.70 -1.22 1.05
C THR A 191 -1.90 -0.31 2.24
N PHE A 192 -2.98 0.45 2.24
CA PHE A 192 -3.47 1.17 3.40
C PHE A 192 -4.99 1.06 3.45
N PHE A 193 -5.59 1.54 4.53
CA PHE A 193 -7.03 1.71 4.57
C PHE A 193 -7.42 3.09 5.06
N VAL A 194 -8.61 3.49 4.62
CA VAL A 194 -9.29 4.71 5.03
C VAL A 194 -10.76 4.36 5.30
N GLY A 195 -11.54 5.31 5.79
CA GLY A 195 -12.95 5.05 5.98
C GLY A 195 -13.73 6.19 6.58
N CYS A 196 -14.94 5.86 6.99
CA CYS A 196 -15.87 6.76 7.63
C CYS A 196 -16.41 6.08 8.89
N GLN A 197 -16.70 6.88 9.91
CA GLN A 197 -17.36 6.40 11.11
C GLN A 197 -18.50 7.32 11.50
N LYS A 198 -19.59 6.72 11.96
CA LYS A 198 -20.77 7.40 12.49
C LYS A 198 -20.77 7.31 14.00
N THR A 199 -20.89 8.46 14.64
CA THR A 199 -21.06 8.56 16.08
C THR A 199 -22.44 9.12 16.43
N THR A 200 -23.00 8.65 17.55
CA THR A 200 -24.27 9.13 18.10
C THR A 200 -24.03 9.74 19.47
N SER A 201 -24.76 10.81 19.78
CA SER A 201 -24.72 11.42 21.11
C SER A 201 -25.68 10.66 22.04
N ALA A 202 -25.17 10.08 23.13
CA ALA A 202 -26.04 9.53 24.18
C ALA A 202 -26.61 10.65 25.06
N ARG A 203 -27.74 10.38 25.75
CA ARG A 203 -28.38 11.31 26.71
C ARG A 203 -27.49 11.76 27.88
N SER A 204 -26.29 11.20 28.01
CA SER A 204 -25.33 11.44 29.08
C SER A 204 -23.95 11.80 28.50
N ALA A 205 -23.85 12.86 27.69
CA ALA A 205 -22.62 13.52 27.19
C ALA A 205 -21.51 12.64 26.56
N SER A 206 -21.68 11.32 26.46
CA SER A 206 -20.74 10.38 25.88
C SER A 206 -21.06 10.18 24.40
N VAL A 207 -20.07 10.48 23.56
CA VAL A 207 -20.12 10.20 22.11
C VAL A 207 -19.83 8.73 21.92
N LYS A 208 -20.74 8.05 21.23
CA LYS A 208 -20.73 6.60 21.06
C LYS A 208 -20.53 6.22 19.60
N LEU A 209 -19.57 5.35 19.32
CA LEU A 209 -19.34 4.82 17.97
C LEU A 209 -20.49 3.88 17.60
N ALA A 210 -21.29 4.27 16.61
CA ALA A 210 -22.47 3.51 16.20
C ALA A 210 -22.16 2.59 15.01
N SER A 211 -21.40 3.09 14.03
CA SER A 211 -21.07 2.30 12.84
C SER A 211 -19.77 2.73 12.18
N THR A 212 -19.10 1.82 11.48
CA THR A 212 -17.87 2.07 10.70
C THR A 212 -17.96 1.52 9.31
N CYS A 213 -17.36 2.20 8.35
CA CYS A 213 -17.19 1.76 6.98
C CYS A 213 -15.72 1.93 6.59
N THR A 214 -15.06 0.86 6.18
CA THR A 214 -13.62 0.86 5.84
C THR A 214 -13.40 0.43 4.40
N VAL A 215 -12.44 1.07 3.75
CA VAL A 215 -12.04 0.82 2.37
C VAL A 215 -10.55 0.54 2.36
N THR A 216 -10.19 -0.66 1.89
CA THR A 216 -8.80 -0.99 1.64
C THR A 216 -8.36 -0.39 0.31
N VAL A 217 -7.24 0.33 0.31
CA VAL A 217 -6.64 0.91 -0.89
C VAL A 217 -5.33 0.17 -1.16
N ASN A 218 -5.27 -0.52 -2.30
CA ASN A 218 -4.05 -1.10 -2.82
C ASN A 218 -3.41 -0.11 -3.79
N VAL A 219 -2.10 0.05 -3.74
CA VAL A 219 -1.34 0.85 -4.69
C VAL A 219 -0.34 -0.06 -5.37
N GLU A 220 -0.51 -0.25 -6.68
CA GLU A 220 0.43 -1.04 -7.46
C GLU A 220 1.77 -0.32 -7.59
N ALA A 221 2.84 -1.09 -7.56
CA ALA A 221 4.16 -0.54 -7.81
C ALA A 221 4.27 -0.05 -9.26
N ARG A 222 5.11 0.95 -9.49
CA ARG A 222 5.45 1.37 -10.87
C ARG A 222 6.14 0.25 -11.65
N ALA A 223 6.09 0.33 -12.97
CA ALA A 223 6.97 -0.44 -13.83
C ALA A 223 8.42 0.04 -13.66
N SER A 224 9.36 -0.89 -13.72
CA SER A 224 10.76 -0.54 -13.94
C SER A 224 10.91 0.06 -15.33
N ALA A 225 11.77 1.04 -15.48
CA ALA A 225 11.94 1.76 -16.74
C ALA A 225 13.41 2.10 -16.99
N ALA A 226 13.75 2.20 -18.27
CA ALA A 226 15.02 2.75 -18.73
C ALA A 226 14.71 4.00 -19.57
N GLU A 227 15.18 5.16 -19.12
CA GLU A 227 15.07 6.43 -19.83
C GLU A 227 16.48 6.89 -20.21
N GLY A 228 16.82 6.76 -21.49
CA GLY A 228 18.21 6.85 -21.93
C GLY A 228 19.06 5.78 -21.23
N ASN A 229 20.11 6.19 -20.53
CA ASN A 229 20.97 5.28 -19.78
C ASN A 229 20.73 5.34 -18.27
N VAL A 230 19.57 5.82 -17.84
CA VAL A 230 19.14 5.79 -16.43
C VAL A 230 18.05 4.74 -16.27
N VAL A 231 18.36 3.70 -15.52
CA VAL A 231 17.44 2.63 -15.17
C VAL A 231 16.88 2.92 -13.78
N THR A 232 15.57 2.98 -13.66
CA THR A 232 14.87 3.01 -12.37
C THR A 232 14.15 1.69 -12.16
N CYS A 233 14.52 0.96 -11.11
CA CYS A 233 13.97 -0.35 -10.82
C CYS A 233 12.88 -0.31 -9.75
N ALA A 234 11.84 -1.12 -9.94
CA ALA A 234 10.78 -1.40 -8.98
C ALA A 234 10.58 -2.93 -8.85
N TYR A 235 9.77 -3.35 -7.89
CA TYR A 235 9.76 -4.74 -7.37
C TYR A 235 8.35 -5.30 -7.15
N GLY A 236 7.30 -4.63 -7.65
CA GLY A 236 5.95 -5.17 -7.62
C GLY A 236 5.79 -6.40 -8.52
N LYS A 237 4.65 -7.08 -8.39
CA LYS A 237 4.33 -8.30 -9.15
C LYS A 237 4.47 -8.11 -10.67
N ASP A 238 4.09 -6.92 -11.16
CA ASP A 238 4.08 -6.57 -12.59
C ASP A 238 5.16 -5.54 -12.96
N SER A 239 6.06 -5.19 -12.04
CA SER A 239 7.06 -4.14 -12.28
C SER A 239 8.09 -4.51 -13.35
N ASN A 240 8.35 -5.81 -13.54
CA ASN A 240 9.44 -6.33 -14.37
C ASN A 240 8.95 -7.33 -15.42
N THR A 241 7.81 -7.05 -16.04
CA THR A 241 7.21 -7.90 -17.10
C THR A 241 7.92 -7.78 -18.44
N THR A 242 8.65 -6.69 -18.65
CA THR A 242 9.40 -6.40 -19.89
C THR A 242 10.89 -6.38 -19.61
N LEU A 243 11.70 -6.90 -20.55
CA LEU A 243 13.15 -6.79 -20.47
C LEU A 243 13.56 -5.33 -20.68
N LEU A 244 14.35 -4.78 -19.77
CA LEU A 244 14.96 -3.47 -19.94
C LEU A 244 16.28 -3.63 -20.70
N GLU A 245 16.45 -2.81 -21.73
CA GLU A 245 17.64 -2.77 -22.57
C GLU A 245 18.23 -1.36 -22.56
N VAL A 246 19.55 -1.27 -22.46
CA VAL A 246 20.28 0.00 -22.49
C VAL A 246 21.49 -0.12 -23.41
N ASP A 247 21.68 0.88 -24.26
CA ASP A 247 22.81 0.98 -25.16
C ASP A 247 23.82 2.01 -24.65
N MET A 248 25.07 1.59 -24.47
CA MET A 248 26.20 2.48 -24.15
C MET A 248 27.03 2.73 -25.41
N THR A 249 27.28 4.00 -25.71
CA THR A 249 28.12 4.46 -26.83
C THR A 249 29.19 5.41 -26.32
N THR A 250 30.14 5.78 -27.18
CA THR A 250 31.16 6.79 -26.87
C THR A 250 30.55 8.14 -26.49
N GLU A 251 29.40 8.49 -27.04
CA GLU A 251 28.66 9.73 -26.74
C GLU A 251 27.82 9.59 -25.47
N ASN A 252 27.25 8.41 -25.24
CA ASN A 252 26.42 8.07 -24.07
C ASN A 252 27.13 6.99 -23.24
N ASN A 253 28.24 7.39 -22.61
CA ASN A 253 29.20 6.46 -22.02
C ASN A 253 28.95 6.11 -20.55
N THR A 254 27.79 6.51 -20.02
CA THR A 254 27.38 6.26 -18.64
C THR A 254 26.17 5.34 -18.59
N LEU A 255 26.05 4.52 -17.57
CA LEU A 255 24.86 3.76 -17.18
C LEU A 255 24.58 4.02 -15.71
N THR A 256 23.39 4.51 -15.38
CA THR A 256 22.94 4.69 -13.99
C THR A 256 21.91 3.62 -13.65
N MET A 257 22.15 2.87 -12.59
CA MET A 257 21.24 1.88 -12.02
C MET A 257 20.69 2.42 -10.70
N ASP A 258 19.41 2.80 -10.66
CA ASP A 258 18.70 3.21 -9.45
C ASP A 258 17.84 2.06 -8.91
N CYS A 259 18.32 1.41 -7.85
CA CYS A 259 17.59 0.37 -7.13
C CYS A 259 16.67 0.94 -6.02
N GLY A 260 16.69 2.25 -5.77
CA GLY A 260 15.96 2.86 -4.68
C GLY A 260 16.26 2.24 -3.30
N SER A 261 15.47 2.58 -2.28
CA SER A 261 15.66 2.08 -0.91
C SER A 261 15.28 0.61 -0.71
N GLU A 262 14.57 0.01 -1.66
CA GLU A 262 13.91 -1.29 -1.49
C GLU A 262 14.59 -2.44 -2.25
N GLY A 263 15.66 -2.15 -3.02
CA GLY A 263 16.50 -3.15 -3.63
C GLY A 263 17.98 -2.84 -3.55
N THR A 264 18.78 -3.81 -4.00
CA THR A 264 20.24 -3.78 -4.01
C THR A 264 20.74 -4.16 -5.40
N LEU A 265 21.77 -3.47 -5.88
CA LEU A 265 22.42 -3.77 -7.16
C LEU A 265 23.06 -5.16 -7.12
N SER A 266 22.83 -5.95 -8.16
CA SER A 266 23.45 -7.26 -8.37
C SER A 266 24.03 -7.40 -9.78
N PRO A 267 25.31 -7.81 -9.90
CA PRO A 267 26.28 -7.96 -8.83
C PRO A 267 26.64 -6.60 -8.21
N GLU A 268 27.20 -6.61 -7.00
CA GLU A 268 27.67 -5.37 -6.37
C GLU A 268 28.81 -4.74 -7.20
N THR A 269 28.91 -3.40 -7.19
CA THR A 269 29.89 -2.64 -7.99
C THR A 269 31.35 -3.03 -7.71
N THR A 270 31.64 -3.52 -6.50
CA THR A 270 32.97 -3.96 -6.04
C THR A 270 33.36 -5.35 -6.53
N SER A 271 32.42 -6.14 -7.05
CA SER A 271 32.67 -7.52 -7.47
C SER A 271 33.48 -7.64 -8.76
N ALA A 272 33.52 -6.57 -9.58
CA ALA A 272 34.03 -6.59 -10.96
C ALA A 272 33.38 -7.68 -11.84
N GLN A 273 32.17 -8.11 -11.49
CA GLN A 273 31.44 -9.18 -12.16
C GLN A 273 30.15 -8.67 -12.80
N TYR A 274 29.69 -9.42 -13.79
CA TYR A 274 28.40 -9.25 -14.43
C TYR A 274 27.72 -10.62 -14.63
N CYS A 275 26.42 -10.59 -14.93
CA CYS A 275 25.63 -11.79 -15.15
C CYS A 275 25.63 -12.18 -16.63
N ASP A 276 25.53 -13.47 -16.92
CA ASP A 276 25.42 -13.94 -18.31
C ASP A 276 24.28 -13.21 -19.05
N PRO A 277 24.52 -12.59 -20.22
CA PRO A 277 23.50 -11.85 -20.97
C PRO A 277 22.23 -12.66 -21.24
N GLN A 278 22.38 -13.98 -21.39
CA GLN A 278 21.31 -14.92 -21.72
C GLN A 278 20.57 -15.45 -20.48
N SER A 279 21.12 -15.24 -19.28
CA SER A 279 20.51 -15.70 -18.03
C SER A 279 19.60 -14.62 -17.44
N THR A 280 18.46 -14.99 -16.87
CA THR A 280 17.64 -14.09 -16.05
C THR A 280 17.99 -14.16 -14.56
N ASP A 281 18.93 -15.03 -14.17
CA ASP A 281 19.36 -15.17 -12.78
C ASP A 281 20.39 -14.10 -12.40
N LEU A 282 20.00 -13.25 -11.45
CA LEU A 282 20.85 -12.21 -10.86
C LEU A 282 21.59 -12.67 -9.59
N LYS A 283 21.44 -13.92 -9.15
CA LYS A 283 22.05 -14.43 -7.92
C LYS A 283 23.42 -15.06 -8.15
N ASN A 284 23.64 -15.70 -9.30
CA ASN A 284 24.84 -16.49 -9.58
C ASN A 284 25.62 -15.92 -10.77
N CYS A 285 26.09 -14.68 -10.62
CA CYS A 285 26.83 -13.98 -11.66
C CYS A 285 28.33 -14.18 -11.45
N THR A 286 29.03 -14.66 -12.47
CA THR A 286 30.45 -15.08 -12.36
C THR A 286 31.33 -14.58 -13.51
N LYS A 287 30.74 -13.95 -14.53
CA LYS A 287 31.48 -13.38 -15.66
C LYS A 287 32.20 -12.11 -15.21
N LYS A 288 33.36 -11.79 -15.79
CA LYS A 288 34.19 -10.66 -15.33
C LYS A 288 34.21 -9.54 -16.35
N PHE A 289 34.04 -8.29 -15.92
CA PHE A 289 34.03 -7.15 -16.85
C PHE A 289 35.31 -7.07 -17.70
N VAL A 290 36.47 -7.45 -17.16
CA VAL A 290 37.75 -7.47 -17.90
C VAL A 290 37.74 -8.41 -19.12
N ASP A 291 36.83 -9.39 -19.19
CA ASP A 291 36.72 -10.30 -20.33
C ASP A 291 36.09 -9.60 -21.56
N ILE A 292 35.29 -8.55 -21.34
CA ILE A 292 34.59 -7.77 -22.40
C ILE A 292 35.07 -6.32 -22.50
N LEU A 293 35.66 -5.79 -21.42
CA LEU A 293 36.22 -4.44 -21.30
C LEU A 293 37.62 -4.58 -20.66
N PRO A 294 38.68 -4.87 -21.46
CA PRO A 294 39.99 -5.27 -20.92
C PRO A 294 40.65 -4.29 -19.95
N LYS A 295 40.30 -2.99 -20.05
CA LYS A 295 40.83 -1.92 -19.19
C LYS A 295 39.93 -1.61 -17.97
N PHE A 296 38.86 -2.37 -17.78
CA PHE A 296 37.91 -2.14 -16.69
C PHE A 296 38.61 -2.11 -15.33
N VAL A 297 38.23 -1.12 -14.52
CA VAL A 297 38.56 -1.05 -13.10
C VAL A 297 37.29 -0.72 -12.31
N THR A 298 37.21 -1.16 -11.06
CA THR A 298 36.03 -0.96 -10.20
C THR A 298 35.67 0.51 -10.00
N ASP A 299 36.64 1.41 -10.11
CA ASP A 299 36.47 2.86 -9.93
C ASP A 299 35.66 3.51 -11.07
N TRP A 300 35.38 2.78 -12.15
CA TRP A 300 34.40 3.19 -13.16
C TRP A 300 32.99 3.24 -12.58
N TRP A 301 32.74 2.55 -11.47
CA TRP A 301 31.51 2.67 -10.69
C TRP A 301 31.62 3.80 -9.67
N THR A 302 30.65 4.69 -9.70
CA THR A 302 30.44 5.72 -8.67
C THR A 302 29.08 5.50 -8.02
N LYS A 303 29.00 5.75 -6.70
CA LYS A 303 27.71 5.79 -6.01
C LYS A 303 27.19 7.22 -6.00
N ALA A 304 25.89 7.40 -6.15
CA ALA A 304 25.27 8.70 -5.95
C ALA A 304 25.52 9.20 -4.51
N THR A 305 25.69 10.51 -4.35
CA THR A 305 25.91 11.14 -3.03
C THR A 305 24.68 11.00 -2.11
N SER A 306 23.51 10.76 -2.70
CA SER A 306 22.25 10.47 -2.00
C SER A 306 21.48 9.37 -2.74
N GLY A 307 20.99 8.37 -2.01
CA GLY A 307 20.22 7.25 -2.57
C GLY A 307 21.08 6.01 -2.86
N ASN A 308 20.45 4.99 -3.47
CA ASN A 308 21.08 3.71 -3.79
C ASN A 308 21.40 3.57 -5.29
N ALA A 309 21.54 4.69 -5.99
CA ALA A 309 21.92 4.70 -7.39
C ALA A 309 23.43 4.52 -7.57
N SER A 310 23.80 3.71 -8.56
CA SER A 310 25.20 3.48 -8.94
C SER A 310 25.39 3.75 -10.42
N THR A 311 26.44 4.48 -10.79
CA THR A 311 26.73 4.88 -12.16
C THR A 311 28.02 4.26 -12.64
N LEU A 312 27.95 3.44 -13.69
CA LEU A 312 29.09 2.95 -14.45
C LEU A 312 29.45 3.98 -15.52
N THR A 313 30.71 4.37 -15.60
CA THR A 313 31.23 5.23 -16.67
C THR A 313 32.37 4.52 -17.39
N ILE A 314 32.20 4.26 -18.68
CA ILE A 314 33.27 3.73 -19.53
C ILE A 314 34.03 4.94 -20.11
N PRO A 315 35.34 5.11 -19.86
CA PRO A 315 36.13 6.13 -20.53
C PRO A 315 36.01 5.99 -22.05
N THR A 316 35.86 7.10 -22.76
CA THR A 316 35.58 7.11 -24.21
C THR A 316 36.68 6.42 -25.03
N THR A 317 37.92 6.38 -24.53
CA THR A 317 39.06 5.68 -25.15
C THR A 317 39.14 4.18 -24.84
N ASP A 318 38.27 3.68 -23.98
CA ASP A 318 38.31 2.32 -23.43
C ASP A 318 37.07 1.49 -23.80
N PHE A 319 36.28 1.98 -24.77
CA PHE A 319 35.24 1.20 -25.43
C PHE A 319 35.84 0.00 -26.18
N PRO A 320 35.12 -1.13 -26.24
CA PRO A 320 35.60 -2.34 -26.90
C PRO A 320 35.66 -2.15 -28.43
N GLU A 321 36.49 -2.96 -29.08
CA GLU A 321 36.62 -2.96 -30.56
C GLU A 321 35.41 -3.60 -31.27
N SER A 322 34.65 -4.44 -30.55
CA SER A 322 33.44 -5.10 -31.02
C SER A 322 32.32 -4.92 -30.01
N GLU A 323 31.07 -5.06 -30.47
CA GLU A 323 29.90 -4.97 -29.59
C GLU A 323 29.96 -6.04 -28.50
N GLN A 324 29.69 -5.64 -27.26
CA GLN A 324 29.66 -6.51 -26.10
C GLN A 324 28.33 -6.38 -25.37
N GLN A 325 27.91 -7.45 -24.71
CA GLN A 325 26.71 -7.44 -23.87
C GLN A 325 27.04 -7.95 -22.47
N PHE A 326 26.39 -7.35 -21.48
CA PHE A 326 26.41 -7.81 -20.11
C PHE A 326 25.05 -7.58 -19.46
N ARG A 327 24.77 -8.32 -18.39
CA ARG A 327 23.54 -8.16 -17.62
C ARG A 327 23.85 -7.76 -16.18
N LEU A 328 23.03 -6.85 -15.67
CA LEU A 328 22.99 -6.44 -14.27
C LEU A 328 21.52 -6.38 -13.83
N GLY A 329 21.29 -6.02 -12.58
CA GLY A 329 19.95 -5.74 -12.12
C GLY A 329 19.88 -5.30 -10.68
N CYS A 330 18.66 -5.10 -10.19
CA CYS A 330 18.38 -4.85 -8.79
C CYS A 330 17.52 -5.98 -8.22
N VAL A 331 17.94 -6.52 -7.08
CA VAL A 331 17.22 -7.56 -6.35
C VAL A 331 16.50 -6.96 -5.13
N PRO A 332 15.25 -7.37 -4.82
CA PRO A 332 14.52 -6.86 -3.66
C PRO A 332 15.24 -7.17 -2.33
N ASN A 333 15.28 -6.20 -1.41
CA ASN A 333 15.86 -6.38 -0.09
C ASN A 333 15.05 -7.38 0.75
N ALA A 334 15.70 -8.11 1.66
CA ALA A 334 15.04 -9.11 2.50
C ALA A 334 13.92 -8.53 3.40
N ALA A 335 14.05 -7.27 3.84
CA ALA A 335 13.00 -6.58 4.60
C ALA A 335 11.77 -6.24 3.73
N SER A 336 11.96 -6.03 2.43
CA SER A 336 10.85 -5.92 1.46
C SER A 336 10.12 -7.27 1.25
N GLN A 337 10.62 -8.36 1.85
CA GLN A 337 10.00 -9.68 1.84
C GLN A 337 9.31 -10.04 3.16
N SER A 338 9.46 -9.24 4.24
CA SER A 338 9.00 -9.60 5.59
C SER A 338 7.51 -9.42 5.86
N ASP A 339 6.71 -8.93 4.91
CA ASP A 339 5.24 -9.02 4.97
C ASP A 339 4.71 -10.47 4.90
N ARG A 340 5.62 -11.46 4.89
CA ARG A 340 5.34 -12.90 4.72
C ARG A 340 5.47 -13.73 6.00
N LYS A 341 5.86 -13.16 7.14
CA LYS A 341 6.01 -13.91 8.39
C LYS A 341 5.37 -13.19 9.58
N ASP A 342 4.05 -13.10 9.58
CA ASP A 342 3.35 -13.43 10.82
C ASP A 342 2.16 -14.33 10.54
N GLY A 343 2.19 -15.51 11.14
CA GLY A 343 1.20 -16.55 10.96
C GLY A 343 -0.04 -16.25 11.77
N ARG A 344 -0.83 -15.22 11.41
CA ARG A 344 -2.20 -15.04 11.91
C ARG A 344 -3.16 -14.49 10.87
N VAL A 345 -3.94 -15.45 10.34
CA VAL A 345 -5.32 -15.35 9.81
C VAL A 345 -5.50 -15.00 8.31
N ASN A 346 -6.06 -16.00 7.63
CA ASN A 346 -6.66 -16.05 6.30
C ASN A 346 -7.49 -14.82 5.88
N GLN A 347 -7.47 -14.58 4.56
CA GLN A 347 -8.36 -13.74 3.72
C GLN A 347 -7.95 -12.27 3.45
N GLN A 348 -6.66 -11.99 3.29
CA GLN A 348 -6.18 -10.82 2.52
C GLN A 348 -5.53 -11.36 1.22
N PRO A 349 -5.67 -10.71 0.04
CA PRO A 349 -4.99 -11.16 -1.17
C PRO A 349 -3.50 -11.29 -0.88
N GLN A 350 -2.94 -12.49 -1.06
CA GLN A 350 -1.52 -12.74 -0.86
C GLN A 350 -0.73 -11.71 -1.68
N ALA A 351 0.06 -10.86 -1.02
CA ALA A 351 1.03 -10.03 -1.70
C ALA A 351 1.96 -10.94 -2.52
N SER A 352 1.86 -10.82 -3.85
CA SER A 352 2.61 -11.63 -4.81
C SER A 352 4.11 -11.43 -4.58
N ALA A 353 4.93 -12.42 -4.97
CA ALA A 353 6.37 -12.36 -4.71
C ALA A 353 7.01 -11.13 -5.38
N PRO A 354 7.87 -10.39 -4.67
CA PRO A 354 8.55 -9.26 -5.28
C PRO A 354 9.41 -9.75 -6.43
N THR A 355 9.43 -9.00 -7.53
CA THR A 355 10.17 -9.35 -8.74
C THR A 355 11.52 -8.64 -8.75
N SER A 356 12.52 -9.23 -9.42
CA SER A 356 13.82 -8.57 -9.62
C SER A 356 13.85 -7.81 -10.93
N CYS A 357 14.51 -6.66 -10.94
CA CYS A 357 14.68 -5.83 -12.12
C CYS A 357 15.96 -6.24 -12.84
N SER A 358 15.86 -6.72 -14.08
CA SER A 358 17.00 -7.17 -14.86
C SER A 358 17.19 -6.31 -16.10
N VAL A 359 18.44 -5.91 -16.35
CA VAL A 359 18.82 -5.01 -17.42
C VAL A 359 19.87 -5.67 -18.29
N LEU A 360 19.58 -5.79 -19.58
CA LEU A 360 20.55 -6.14 -20.59
C LEU A 360 21.22 -4.86 -21.09
N VAL A 361 22.54 -4.79 -20.97
CA VAL A 361 23.33 -3.63 -21.41
C VAL A 361 24.15 -4.05 -22.62
N THR A 362 24.07 -3.25 -23.68
CA THR A 362 24.87 -3.42 -24.89
C THR A 362 25.88 -2.28 -24.98
N VAL A 363 27.16 -2.61 -24.97
CA VAL A 363 28.25 -1.66 -25.21
C VAL A 363 28.64 -1.73 -26.68
N LYS A 364 28.39 -0.64 -27.41
CA LYS A 364 28.73 -0.56 -28.84
C LYS A 364 30.25 -0.47 -29.04
N ALA A 365 30.72 -0.88 -30.21
CA ALA A 365 32.12 -0.75 -30.58
C ALA A 365 32.54 0.73 -30.68
N SER A 366 33.80 1.03 -30.37
CA SER A 366 34.37 2.39 -30.40
C SER A 366 34.27 3.09 -31.77
N SER A 367 34.15 2.33 -32.85
CA SER A 367 34.02 2.83 -34.22
C SER A 367 32.58 2.96 -34.71
N SER A 368 31.59 2.57 -33.90
CA SER A 368 30.16 2.63 -34.23
C SER A 368 29.53 4.01 -34.08
N ALA A 369 30.34 5.08 -34.11
CA ALA A 369 29.82 6.44 -34.20
C ALA A 369 28.88 6.51 -35.41
N SER A 370 27.59 6.75 -35.14
CA SER A 370 26.59 6.90 -36.19
C SER A 370 26.98 8.11 -37.02
N TYR A 371 27.59 7.86 -38.17
CA TYR A 371 27.70 8.84 -39.24
C TYR A 371 26.26 9.16 -39.66
N ALA A 372 25.67 10.20 -39.07
CA ALA A 372 24.55 10.89 -39.68
C ALA A 372 25.06 11.28 -41.07
N SER A 373 24.61 10.55 -42.09
CA SER A 373 24.98 10.82 -43.48
C SER A 373 24.61 12.27 -43.74
N PRO A 374 25.54 13.15 -44.15
CA PRO A 374 25.14 14.48 -44.59
C PRO A 374 24.24 14.26 -45.79
N GLY A 375 22.95 14.57 -45.61
CA GLY A 375 21.97 14.51 -46.67
C GLY A 375 22.53 15.26 -47.86
N LEU A 376 22.68 14.55 -48.98
CA LEU A 376 23.11 15.11 -50.24
C LEU A 376 22.07 16.17 -50.65
N GLN A 377 22.31 17.41 -50.27
CA GLN A 377 21.57 18.57 -50.76
C GLN A 377 21.95 18.69 -52.24
N VAL A 378 21.12 18.10 -53.10
CA VAL A 378 21.20 18.29 -54.54
C VAL A 378 20.86 19.76 -54.81
N LEU A 379 21.89 20.59 -54.96
CA LEU A 379 21.76 21.94 -55.49
C LEU A 379 21.36 21.82 -56.97
N ILE A 380 20.08 22.02 -57.26
CA ILE A 380 19.59 22.22 -58.62
C ILE A 380 20.09 23.59 -59.09
N ALA A 381 21.13 23.57 -59.93
CA ALA A 381 21.57 24.75 -60.66
C ALA A 381 20.54 25.07 -61.75
N VAL A 382 19.75 26.13 -61.53
CA VAL A 382 18.90 26.72 -62.58
C VAL A 382 19.79 27.58 -63.47
N SER A 383 20.27 27.01 -64.58
CA SER A 383 20.81 27.80 -65.69
C SER A 383 19.69 28.16 -66.65
N GLY A 384 19.45 29.47 -66.76
CA GLY A 384 18.47 30.03 -67.68
C GLY A 384 18.84 29.78 -69.14
N GLY A 385 17.84 29.38 -69.92
CA GLY A 385 17.85 29.40 -71.38
C GLY A 385 16.50 29.92 -71.85
N ALA A 386 16.50 31.14 -72.40
CA ALA A 386 15.35 31.75 -73.06
C ALA A 386 15.26 31.25 -74.51
N ALA A 387 14.06 30.88 -74.97
CA ALA A 387 13.53 31.04 -76.34
C ALA A 387 12.15 30.33 -76.42
N VAL A 388 11.01 31.05 -76.45
CA VAL A 388 10.31 31.64 -77.62
C VAL A 388 9.28 30.68 -78.24
N THR A 389 8.04 31.21 -78.38
CA THR A 389 6.88 30.78 -79.20
C THR A 389 6.17 29.47 -78.84
N GLY A 390 4.84 29.38 -78.78
CA GLY A 390 3.80 30.35 -79.12
C GLY A 390 2.39 29.81 -78.80
N LEU A 391 1.47 30.76 -78.81
CA LEU A 391 0.01 30.77 -78.99
C LEU A 391 -0.84 29.47 -79.11
N VAL A 392 -2.13 29.72 -78.84
CA VAL A 392 -3.38 28.95 -79.08
C VAL A 392 -3.76 28.07 -77.88
N GLY A 393 -4.90 28.21 -77.20
CA GLY A 393 -6.16 28.92 -77.46
C GLY A 393 -7.32 28.03 -76.97
N ALA A 394 -8.35 28.64 -76.37
CA ALA A 394 -9.65 28.09 -75.92
C ALA A 394 -9.60 27.17 -74.67
N SER A 395 -10.19 27.52 -73.51
CA SER A 395 -11.62 27.70 -73.19
C SER A 395 -12.43 26.41 -73.27
N LEU A 396 -12.69 25.80 -72.11
CA LEU A 396 -14.03 25.68 -71.50
C LEU A 396 -13.90 25.21 -70.04
#